data_AF-A0A7I7Q1D4-F1
#
_entry.id   AF-A0A7I7Q1D4-F1
#
_cell.length_a   1.000
_cell.length_b   1.000
_cell.length_c   1.000
_cell.angle_alpha   90.00
_cell.angle_beta   90.00
_cell.angle_gamma   90.00
#
_symmetry.space_group_name_H-M   'P 1'
#
loop_
_entity.id
_entity.type
_entity.pdbx_description
1 polymer ?
#
loop_
_entity_poly.entity_id
_entity_poly.type
_entity_poly.pdbx_seq_one_letter_code
_entity_poly.pdbx_strand_id
1 'polypeptide(L)'
;MIAPLYAGFLDRYGDQIAPSHRMVCERLVGAFDAYQAAEAQRNAIQGLVHGDYRLDNMLFGAEGADRALTVVDWQTVSWGPPLTDLAYFLGCALPAEDRRAHYDALLRAYHEALGPQAPITLADIAEGVRRQAFFGVMMAIVSSMLVERTERGDQMFMTMLQRHCDHVLDTDALATLPNAVAPEPLRPSEDDELAHAPTDEPLWSESWYADFVDAAQGFGGWFRIGLVANQRAAWVQVLLCGPDLPTVAVLDYEVPLPEDPWVLSTDALEIAHSADVPLRTYRVDVRARGQSYADPSAILRGEPGTPVDMTMNLVWATDGAPYKYRVTTRYEIPCTVTGTVTVNDKFYRMDSVAGQRDHSWGVRDWWSMDWMWSALHLGDGTHLHGLDINIPNVPPVGIGYIQDSDRNVTELHTVTNPRSFGANGLPLKMTLGLDPGGLTGEVDIRGHAPVLLTGPEGQVSEFARAWVSIDTADGRTGVGWMEWNRNLARQT
;
A
#
# COMPACT_ATOMS: atom_id res chain seq x y z
N MET A 1 -12.99 6.17 6.55
CA MET A 1 -13.12 7.54 5.98
C MET A 1 -12.04 8.50 6.47
N ILE A 2 -11.60 8.43 7.74
CA ILE A 2 -10.59 9.36 8.29
C ILE A 2 -9.16 9.10 7.79
N ALA A 3 -8.77 7.83 7.55
CA ALA A 3 -7.40 7.48 7.20
C ALA A 3 -6.83 8.24 5.97
N PRO A 4 -7.56 8.37 4.84
CA PRO A 4 -7.10 9.19 3.71
C PRO A 4 -6.93 10.69 4.06
N LEU A 5 -7.83 11.25 4.86
CA LEU A 5 -7.73 12.65 5.31
C LEU A 5 -6.52 12.85 6.24
N TYR A 6 -6.22 11.87 7.07
CA TYR A 6 -5.05 11.89 7.94
C TYR A 6 -3.74 11.80 7.16
N ALA A 7 -3.67 10.99 6.10
CA ALA A 7 -2.52 10.96 5.21
C ALA A 7 -2.26 12.34 4.60
N GLY A 8 -3.28 12.98 4.02
CA GLY A 8 -3.16 14.35 3.49
C GLY A 8 -2.84 15.39 4.58
N PHE A 9 -3.29 15.19 5.82
CA PHE A 9 -2.95 16.04 6.96
C PHE A 9 -1.47 15.93 7.33
N LEU A 10 -0.91 14.72 7.32
CA LEU A 10 0.51 14.48 7.54
C LEU A 10 1.36 15.10 6.42
N ASP A 11 0.92 15.03 5.17
CA ASP A 11 1.63 15.67 4.05
C ASP A 11 1.70 17.20 4.23
N ARG A 12 0.63 17.82 4.77
CA ARG A 12 0.58 19.28 4.96
C ARG A 12 1.33 19.76 6.20
N TYR A 13 1.23 19.02 7.30
CA TYR A 13 1.61 19.52 8.63
C TYR A 13 2.54 18.58 9.41
N GLY A 14 2.95 17.46 8.83
CA GLY A 14 3.66 16.37 9.53
C GLY A 14 4.87 16.80 10.36
N ASP A 15 5.62 17.78 9.88
CA ASP A 15 6.82 18.33 10.53
C ASP A 15 6.52 19.25 11.73
N GLN A 16 5.28 19.75 11.82
CA GLN A 16 4.81 20.65 12.88
C GLN A 16 4.15 19.89 14.04
N ILE A 17 3.93 18.58 13.88
CA ILE A 17 3.23 17.75 14.88
C ILE A 17 4.26 17.13 15.82
N ALA A 18 4.12 17.39 17.12
CA ALA A 18 4.97 16.76 18.12
C ALA A 18 4.77 15.22 18.14
N PRO A 19 5.81 14.41 18.44
CA PRO A 19 5.72 12.95 18.41
C PRO A 19 4.58 12.36 19.26
N SER A 20 4.33 12.93 20.44
CA SER A 20 3.22 12.51 21.31
C SER A 20 1.84 12.78 20.72
N HIS A 21 1.68 13.88 19.97
CA HIS A 21 0.43 14.23 19.29
C HIS A 21 0.23 13.39 18.03
N ARG A 22 1.32 13.07 17.31
CA ARG A 22 1.29 12.11 16.20
C ARG A 22 0.80 10.75 16.67
N MET A 23 1.35 10.23 17.77
CA MET A 23 0.89 8.98 18.40
C MET A 23 -0.61 9.00 18.72
N VAL A 24 -1.12 10.11 19.27
CA VAL A 24 -2.56 10.26 19.53
C VAL A 24 -3.38 10.13 18.24
N CYS A 25 -2.96 10.83 17.17
CA CYS A 25 -3.64 10.78 15.88
C CYS A 25 -3.61 9.38 15.28
N GLU A 26 -2.45 8.72 15.25
CA GLU A 26 -2.29 7.37 14.70
C GLU A 26 -3.13 6.33 15.46
N ARG A 27 -3.13 6.40 16.80
CA ARG A 27 -3.99 5.54 17.65
C ARG A 27 -5.47 5.74 17.36
N LEU A 28 -5.92 7.00 17.25
CA LEU A 28 -7.30 7.32 16.94
C LEU A 28 -7.67 6.83 15.54
N VAL A 29 -6.86 7.13 14.52
CA VAL A 29 -7.10 6.75 13.12
C VAL A 29 -7.14 5.22 12.98
N GLY A 30 -6.20 4.51 13.60
CA GLY A 30 -6.13 3.05 13.55
C GLY A 30 -7.26 2.34 14.30
N ALA A 31 -7.85 2.98 15.31
CA ALA A 31 -8.97 2.43 16.08
C ALA A 31 -10.33 3.02 15.70
N PHE A 32 -10.41 3.92 14.72
CA PHE A 32 -11.55 4.82 14.53
C PHE A 32 -12.89 4.08 14.34
N ASP A 33 -12.92 3.08 13.45
CA ASP A 33 -14.15 2.37 13.14
C ASP A 33 -14.64 1.55 14.35
N ALA A 34 -13.70 0.89 15.06
CA ALA A 34 -14.01 0.16 16.28
C ALA A 34 -14.43 1.10 17.43
N TYR A 35 -13.81 2.27 17.54
CA TYR A 35 -14.17 3.31 18.51
C TYR A 35 -15.60 3.83 18.27
N GLN A 36 -15.95 4.16 17.02
CA GLN A 36 -17.31 4.60 16.70
C GLN A 36 -18.35 3.51 16.96
N ALA A 37 -18.06 2.26 16.60
CA ALA A 37 -18.93 1.13 16.90
C ALA A 37 -19.13 0.94 18.41
N ALA A 38 -18.06 1.05 19.20
CA ALA A 38 -18.12 0.94 20.64
C ALA A 38 -18.96 2.06 21.27
N GLU A 39 -18.77 3.32 20.85
CA GLU A 39 -19.57 4.43 21.38
C GLU A 39 -21.04 4.34 20.95
N ALA A 40 -21.34 3.87 19.73
CA ALA A 40 -22.72 3.66 19.28
C ALA A 40 -23.47 2.56 20.06
N GLN A 41 -22.75 1.55 20.56
CA GLN A 41 -23.31 0.48 21.38
C GLN A 41 -23.46 0.88 22.86
N ARG A 42 -22.84 1.98 23.29
CA ARG A 42 -22.99 2.44 24.67
C ARG A 42 -24.39 3.00 24.88
N ASN A 43 -25.04 2.55 25.94
CA ASN A 43 -26.27 3.15 26.43
C ASN A 43 -25.97 4.45 27.22
N ALA A 44 -25.18 5.34 26.62
CA ALA A 44 -24.85 6.64 27.17
C ALA A 44 -26.01 7.63 26.92
N ILE A 45 -26.11 8.65 27.77
CA ILE A 45 -27.13 9.68 27.61
C ILE A 45 -26.94 10.41 26.29
N GLN A 46 -28.06 10.59 25.60
CA GLN A 46 -28.13 11.29 24.33
C GLN A 46 -28.83 12.63 24.54
N GLY A 47 -28.40 13.64 23.80
CA GLY A 47 -28.94 14.98 23.86
C GLY A 47 -28.58 15.78 22.62
N LEU A 48 -28.98 17.06 22.65
CA LEU A 48 -28.60 18.01 21.60
C LEU A 48 -27.10 18.33 21.73
N VAL A 49 -26.37 18.16 20.64
CA VAL A 49 -24.95 18.50 20.51
C VAL A 49 -24.85 19.64 19.51
N HIS A 50 -24.21 20.74 19.89
CA HIS A 50 -23.91 21.85 19.01
C HIS A 50 -22.90 21.45 17.95
N GLY A 51 -21.85 20.71 18.31
CA GLY A 51 -20.86 20.16 17.37
C GLY A 51 -19.75 21.12 16.93
N ASP A 52 -19.79 22.37 17.41
CA ASP A 52 -18.70 23.36 17.28
C ASP A 52 -18.75 24.36 18.46
N TYR A 53 -18.86 23.82 19.67
CA TYR A 53 -19.06 24.59 20.90
C TYR A 53 -17.74 25.22 21.40
N ARG A 54 -17.30 26.30 20.75
CA ARG A 54 -16.04 27.04 21.04
C ARG A 54 -16.29 28.54 21.22
N LEU A 55 -15.28 29.25 21.72
CA LEU A 55 -15.37 30.69 22.03
C LEU A 55 -15.77 31.56 20.84
N ASP A 56 -15.35 31.23 19.63
CA ASP A 56 -15.71 31.99 18.41
C ASP A 56 -17.22 31.98 18.13
N ASN A 57 -17.94 30.98 18.66
CA ASN A 57 -19.39 30.83 18.53
C ASN A 57 -20.15 31.34 19.76
N MET A 58 -19.48 32.07 20.66
CA MET A 58 -20.03 32.58 21.92
C MET A 58 -20.01 34.11 21.97
N LEU A 59 -21.20 34.70 22.08
CA LEU A 59 -21.38 36.15 22.24
C LEU A 59 -21.70 36.46 23.71
N PHE A 60 -20.75 37.05 24.41
CA PHE A 60 -20.91 37.45 25.82
C PHE A 60 -21.65 38.79 25.91
N GLY A 61 -22.70 38.82 26.73
CA GLY A 61 -23.49 40.02 26.97
C GLY A 61 -22.72 41.06 27.78
N ALA A 62 -22.82 42.33 27.38
CA ALA A 62 -22.31 43.43 28.20
C ALA A 62 -23.17 43.61 29.48
N GLU A 63 -22.66 44.40 30.42
CA GLU A 63 -23.41 44.73 31.63
C GLU A 63 -24.79 45.33 31.28
N GLY A 64 -25.86 44.75 31.84
CA GLY A 64 -27.24 45.13 31.55
C GLY A 64 -27.88 44.46 30.31
N ALA A 65 -27.18 43.54 29.63
CA ALA A 65 -27.76 42.78 28.53
C ALA A 65 -28.80 41.75 29.01
N ASP A 66 -29.88 41.55 28.23
CA ASP A 66 -30.95 40.58 28.53
C ASP A 66 -30.46 39.12 28.58
N ARG A 67 -29.33 38.82 27.91
CA ARG A 67 -28.70 37.50 27.89
C ARG A 67 -27.21 37.62 28.20
N ALA A 68 -26.75 36.88 29.21
CA ALA A 68 -25.34 36.84 29.58
C ALA A 68 -24.46 36.13 28.52
N LEU A 69 -25.03 35.18 27.78
CA LEU A 69 -24.36 34.43 26.71
C LEU A 69 -25.37 34.10 25.61
N THR A 70 -24.97 34.28 24.35
CA THR A 70 -25.70 33.78 23.19
C THR A 70 -24.77 32.90 22.35
N VAL A 71 -25.20 31.68 22.07
CA VAL A 71 -24.45 30.72 21.25
C VAL A 71 -25.00 30.76 19.82
N VAL A 72 -24.10 30.90 18.85
CA VAL A 72 -24.41 31.03 17.41
C VAL A 72 -23.77 29.91 16.61
N ASP A 73 -24.09 29.82 15.32
CA ASP A 73 -23.56 28.81 14.39
C ASP A 73 -23.96 27.35 14.71
N TRP A 74 -25.26 27.08 14.63
CA TRP A 74 -25.85 25.76 14.86
C TRP A 74 -25.76 24.82 13.64
N GLN A 75 -24.87 25.05 12.68
CA GLN A 75 -24.82 24.30 11.41
C GLN A 75 -24.39 22.83 11.59
N THR A 76 -23.64 22.53 12.65
CA THR A 76 -23.16 21.18 13.00
C THR A 76 -24.02 20.48 14.04
N VAL A 77 -25.24 21.00 14.30
CA VAL A 77 -26.14 20.46 15.31
C VAL A 77 -26.49 19.00 15.02
N SER A 78 -26.41 18.17 16.05
CA SER A 78 -26.72 16.74 15.96
C SER A 78 -27.35 16.21 17.24
N TRP A 79 -27.88 15.00 17.17
CA TRP A 79 -28.34 14.24 18.32
C TRP A 79 -27.28 13.19 18.66
N GLY A 80 -26.69 13.27 19.86
CA GLY A 80 -25.53 12.47 20.23
C GLY A 80 -25.17 12.61 21.71
N PRO A 81 -23.96 12.16 22.11
CA PRO A 81 -23.47 12.35 23.48
C PRO A 81 -23.32 13.85 23.79
N PRO A 82 -24.09 14.44 24.72
CA PRO A 82 -24.06 15.88 24.98
C PRO A 82 -22.73 16.36 25.59
N LEU A 83 -21.95 15.43 26.16
CA LEU A 83 -20.62 15.72 26.71
C LEU A 83 -19.56 15.98 25.62
N THR A 84 -19.87 15.75 24.34
CA THR A 84 -19.00 16.12 23.21
C THR A 84 -18.72 17.61 23.19
N ASP A 85 -19.73 18.46 23.42
CA ASP A 85 -19.53 19.91 23.45
C ASP A 85 -18.69 20.35 24.65
N LEU A 86 -18.89 19.72 25.82
CA LEU A 86 -18.07 20.00 27.00
C LEU A 86 -16.61 19.58 26.77
N ALA A 87 -16.39 18.41 26.18
CA ALA A 87 -15.06 17.91 25.85
C ALA A 87 -14.36 18.81 24.83
N TYR A 88 -15.07 19.20 23.77
CA TYR A 88 -14.56 20.11 22.76
C TYR A 88 -14.21 21.48 23.34
N PHE A 89 -15.11 22.06 24.15
CA PHE A 89 -14.86 23.34 24.82
C PHE A 89 -13.63 23.28 25.73
N LEU A 90 -13.55 22.31 26.64
CA LEU A 90 -12.39 22.14 27.52
C LEU A 90 -11.10 21.88 26.72
N GLY A 91 -11.21 21.23 25.58
CA GLY A 91 -10.09 20.87 24.73
C GLY A 91 -9.45 22.04 23.98
N CYS A 92 -10.16 23.15 23.71
CA CYS A 92 -9.61 24.26 22.92
C CYS A 92 -9.89 25.68 23.43
N ALA A 93 -10.92 25.89 24.26
CA ALA A 93 -11.33 27.23 24.71
C ALA A 93 -10.39 27.86 25.75
N LEU A 94 -9.52 27.08 26.39
CA LEU A 94 -8.59 27.53 27.42
C LEU A 94 -7.15 27.21 27.02
N PRO A 95 -6.16 28.01 27.47
CA PRO A 95 -4.78 27.56 27.54
C PRO A 95 -4.67 26.24 28.33
N ALA A 96 -3.78 25.35 27.91
CA ALA A 96 -3.66 24.01 28.52
C ALA A 96 -3.32 24.07 30.02
N GLU A 97 -2.52 25.06 30.44
CA GLU A 97 -2.15 25.29 31.85
C GLU A 97 -3.38 25.65 32.71
N ASP A 98 -4.20 26.59 32.24
CA ASP A 98 -5.43 26.99 32.94
C ASP A 98 -6.43 25.84 33.02
N ARG A 99 -6.59 25.10 31.91
CA ARG A 99 -7.43 23.89 31.88
C ARG A 99 -6.98 22.90 32.96
N ARG A 100 -5.68 22.60 33.04
CA ARG A 100 -5.12 21.65 34.03
C ARG A 100 -5.32 22.13 35.45
N ALA A 101 -5.08 23.42 35.73
CA ALA A 101 -5.22 24.00 37.05
C ALA A 101 -6.68 23.98 37.56
N HIS A 102 -7.65 24.05 36.65
CA HIS A 102 -9.06 24.20 37.00
C HIS A 102 -9.97 23.04 36.55
N TYR A 103 -9.40 21.94 36.04
CA TYR A 103 -10.16 20.89 35.36
C TYR A 103 -11.34 20.35 36.19
N ASP A 104 -11.06 19.90 37.42
CA ASP A 104 -12.09 19.35 38.30
C ASP A 104 -13.13 20.39 38.72
N ALA A 105 -12.71 21.66 38.86
CA ALA A 105 -13.62 22.75 39.20
C ALA A 105 -14.59 23.04 38.04
N LEU A 106 -14.10 22.99 36.79
CA LEU A 106 -14.92 23.16 35.60
C LEU A 106 -15.94 22.03 35.43
N LEU A 107 -15.53 20.77 35.65
CA LEU A 107 -16.46 19.63 35.62
C LEU A 107 -17.53 19.73 36.73
N ARG A 108 -17.13 20.15 37.94
CA ARG A 108 -18.08 20.41 39.04
C ARG A 108 -19.06 21.52 38.70
N ALA A 109 -18.58 22.64 38.14
CA ALA A 109 -19.43 23.75 37.74
C ALA A 109 -20.46 23.31 36.68
N TYR A 110 -20.05 22.49 35.71
CA TYR A 110 -20.98 21.90 34.73
C TYR A 110 -22.03 21.02 35.41
N HIS A 111 -21.62 20.11 36.30
CA HIS A 111 -22.53 19.24 37.04
C HIS A 111 -23.53 20.03 37.91
N GLU A 112 -23.05 21.05 38.63
CA GLU A 112 -23.90 21.92 39.45
C GLU A 112 -24.93 22.69 38.61
N ALA A 113 -24.54 23.14 37.41
CA ALA A 113 -25.43 23.84 36.48
C ALA A 113 -26.55 22.95 35.93
N LEU A 114 -26.37 21.63 35.87
CA LEU A 114 -27.45 20.68 35.52
C LEU A 114 -28.54 20.60 36.61
N GLY A 115 -28.24 21.07 37.82
CA GLY A 115 -29.16 21.08 38.95
C GLY A 115 -29.26 19.74 39.69
N PRO A 116 -29.97 19.72 40.84
CA PRO A 116 -29.98 18.57 41.76
C PRO A 116 -30.71 17.33 41.22
N GLN A 117 -31.39 17.45 40.09
CA GLN A 117 -32.15 16.35 39.45
C GLN A 117 -31.42 15.77 38.22
N ALA A 118 -30.16 16.16 37.99
CA ALA A 118 -29.38 15.65 36.87
C ALA A 118 -29.29 14.10 36.92
N PRO A 119 -29.56 13.41 35.80
CA PRO A 119 -29.52 11.94 35.75
C PRO A 119 -28.09 11.38 35.64
N ILE A 120 -27.06 12.19 35.86
CA ILE A 120 -25.65 11.83 35.74
C ILE A 120 -24.85 12.28 36.94
N THR A 121 -23.85 11.51 37.31
CA THR A 121 -22.89 11.87 38.35
C THR A 121 -21.72 12.66 37.77
N LEU A 122 -20.95 13.32 38.63
CA LEU A 122 -19.68 13.95 38.25
C LEU A 122 -18.70 12.95 37.62
N ALA A 123 -18.70 11.69 38.07
CA ALA A 123 -17.86 10.65 37.49
C ALA A 123 -18.30 10.28 36.06
N ASP A 124 -19.61 10.23 35.81
CA ASP A 124 -20.15 10.00 34.46
C ASP A 124 -19.77 11.15 33.51
N ILE A 125 -19.79 12.39 34.01
CA ILE A 125 -19.32 13.57 33.25
C ILE A 125 -17.84 13.43 32.91
N ALA A 126 -16.99 13.11 33.89
CA ALA A 126 -15.56 12.95 33.67
C ALA A 126 -15.26 11.85 32.63
N GLU A 127 -15.91 10.69 32.75
CA GLU A 127 -15.73 9.58 31.80
C GLU A 127 -16.29 9.92 30.40
N GLY A 128 -17.43 10.60 30.33
CA GLY A 128 -17.99 11.02 29.05
C GLY A 128 -17.13 12.08 28.36
N VAL A 129 -16.58 13.05 29.11
CA VAL A 129 -15.63 14.02 28.57
C VAL A 129 -14.35 13.34 28.09
N ARG A 130 -13.80 12.41 28.89
CA ARG A 130 -12.62 11.60 28.52
C ARG A 130 -12.82 10.90 27.17
N ARG A 131 -13.93 10.18 27.01
CA ARG A 131 -14.24 9.46 25.75
C ARG A 131 -14.45 10.39 24.57
N GLN A 132 -15.10 11.53 24.80
CA GLN A 132 -15.41 12.48 23.73
C GLN A 132 -14.26 13.45 23.40
N ALA A 133 -13.14 13.43 24.14
CA ALA A 133 -11.97 14.29 23.91
C ALA A 133 -11.38 14.16 22.48
N PHE A 134 -11.55 13.00 21.83
CA PHE A 134 -11.10 12.76 20.46
C PHE A 134 -11.82 13.61 19.41
N PHE A 135 -13.04 14.10 19.70
CA PHE A 135 -13.83 14.88 18.74
C PHE A 135 -13.07 16.13 18.27
N GLY A 136 -12.32 16.79 19.15
CA GLY A 136 -11.52 17.94 18.77
C GLY A 136 -10.30 17.61 17.91
N VAL A 137 -9.68 16.44 18.12
CA VAL A 137 -8.61 15.92 17.25
C VAL A 137 -9.17 15.66 15.85
N MET A 138 -10.36 15.04 15.77
CA MET A 138 -11.08 14.81 14.51
C MET A 138 -11.36 16.12 13.77
N MET A 139 -11.89 17.11 14.47
CA MET A 139 -12.20 18.42 13.89
C MET A 139 -10.95 19.11 13.34
N ALA A 140 -9.83 19.07 14.08
CA ALA A 140 -8.56 19.64 13.61
C ALA A 140 -8.07 18.99 12.31
N ILE A 141 -8.14 17.66 12.21
CA ILE A 141 -7.71 16.91 11.02
C ILE A 141 -8.66 17.17 9.84
N VAL A 142 -9.96 16.96 10.04
CA VAL A 142 -10.94 17.01 8.95
C VAL A 142 -11.12 18.44 8.44
N SER A 143 -11.30 19.43 9.33
CA SER A 143 -11.57 20.80 8.92
C SER A 143 -10.39 21.42 8.17
N SER A 144 -9.15 21.17 8.60
CA SER A 144 -7.97 21.69 7.90
C SER A 144 -7.79 21.12 6.50
N MET A 145 -8.34 19.93 6.22
CA MET A 145 -8.31 19.34 4.88
C MET A 145 -9.35 19.94 3.92
N LEU A 146 -10.47 20.43 4.46
CA LEU A 146 -11.63 20.87 3.69
C LEU A 146 -11.69 22.38 3.43
N VAL A 147 -10.94 23.17 4.19
CA VAL A 147 -10.93 24.64 4.03
C VAL A 147 -9.71 25.13 3.23
N GLU A 148 -9.85 26.32 2.65
CA GLU A 148 -8.76 26.99 1.94
C GLU A 148 -7.59 27.30 2.90
N ARG A 149 -6.37 27.11 2.40
CA ARG A 149 -5.15 27.30 3.19
C ARG A 149 -4.82 28.78 3.34
N THR A 150 -4.57 29.18 4.58
CA THR A 150 -4.00 30.47 4.93
C THR A 150 -3.02 30.27 6.08
N GLU A 151 -1.98 31.11 6.18
CA GLU A 151 -0.99 31.02 7.25
C GLU A 151 -1.64 31.11 8.65
N ARG A 152 -2.60 32.02 8.79
CA ARG A 152 -3.41 32.17 10.02
C ARG A 152 -4.26 30.93 10.31
N GLY A 153 -4.89 30.36 9.29
CA GLY A 153 -5.71 29.15 9.41
C GLY A 153 -4.87 27.94 9.83
N ASP A 154 -3.71 27.76 9.20
CA ASP A 154 -2.76 26.69 9.52
C ASP A 154 -2.30 26.78 11.00
N GLN A 155 -1.91 27.97 11.47
CA GLN A 155 -1.55 28.21 12.88
C GLN A 155 -2.69 27.89 13.85
N MET A 156 -3.93 28.27 13.49
CA MET A 156 -5.12 27.98 14.28
C MET A 156 -5.34 26.46 14.40
N PHE A 157 -5.28 25.72 13.28
CA PHE A 157 -5.47 24.26 13.31
C PHE A 157 -4.36 23.53 14.06
N MET A 158 -3.10 23.98 13.96
CA MET A 158 -2.02 23.36 14.74
C MET A 158 -2.17 23.61 16.23
N THR A 159 -2.60 24.82 16.62
CA THR A 159 -2.93 25.12 18.03
C THR A 159 -4.11 24.28 18.51
N MET A 160 -5.15 24.15 17.70
CA MET A 160 -6.33 23.31 17.99
C MET A 160 -5.94 21.84 18.17
N LEU A 161 -5.16 21.28 17.23
CA LEU A 161 -4.65 19.92 17.32
C LEU A 161 -3.85 19.72 18.61
N GLN A 162 -2.89 20.59 18.89
CA GLN A 162 -2.05 20.52 20.08
C GLN A 162 -2.90 20.48 21.35
N ARG A 163 -3.84 21.42 21.53
CA ARG A 163 -4.63 21.52 22.77
C ARG A 163 -5.56 20.31 22.97
N HIS A 164 -6.14 19.79 21.88
CA HIS A 164 -6.97 18.59 21.94
C HIS A 164 -6.16 17.31 22.19
N CYS A 165 -4.99 17.16 21.56
CA CYS A 165 -4.09 16.05 21.84
C CYS A 165 -3.58 16.09 23.29
N ASP A 166 -3.24 17.27 23.81
CA ASP A 166 -2.93 17.43 25.23
C ASP A 166 -4.13 17.06 26.12
N HIS A 167 -5.37 17.33 25.68
CA HIS A 167 -6.58 16.94 26.44
C HIS A 167 -6.72 15.42 26.52
N VAL A 168 -6.55 14.75 25.38
CA VAL A 168 -6.58 13.29 25.26
C VAL A 168 -5.54 12.66 26.17
N LEU A 169 -4.33 13.21 26.21
CA LEU A 169 -3.24 12.72 27.06
C LEU A 169 -3.51 12.98 28.55
N ASP A 170 -3.93 14.20 28.92
CA ASP A 170 -4.18 14.59 30.32
C ASP A 170 -5.33 13.77 30.95
N THR A 171 -6.30 13.33 30.15
CA THR A 171 -7.46 12.53 30.59
C THR A 171 -7.26 11.02 30.43
N ASP A 172 -6.09 10.58 29.93
CA ASP A 172 -5.82 9.19 29.57
C ASP A 172 -6.90 8.61 28.62
N ALA A 173 -7.42 9.42 27.70
CA ALA A 173 -8.50 9.00 26.80
C ALA A 173 -8.06 7.87 25.85
N LEU A 174 -6.76 7.74 25.55
CA LEU A 174 -6.21 6.65 24.73
C LEU A 174 -6.52 5.25 25.28
N ALA A 175 -6.65 5.09 26.60
CA ALA A 175 -7.01 3.83 27.23
C ALA A 175 -8.49 3.46 27.03
N THR A 176 -9.32 4.39 26.55
CA THR A 176 -10.72 4.12 26.18
C THR A 176 -10.87 3.63 24.74
N LEU A 177 -9.84 3.78 23.90
CA LEU A 177 -9.84 3.27 22.54
C LEU A 177 -9.75 1.74 22.54
N PRO A 178 -10.54 1.03 21.71
CA PRO A 178 -10.30 -0.38 21.48
C PRO A 178 -8.91 -0.57 20.86
N ASN A 179 -8.36 -1.79 21.00
CA ASN A 179 -7.14 -2.14 20.29
C ASN A 179 -7.35 -1.91 18.79
N ALA A 180 -6.40 -1.26 18.14
CA ALA A 180 -6.42 -1.13 16.68
C ALA A 180 -6.42 -2.55 16.10
N VAL A 181 -7.51 -2.91 15.43
CA VAL A 181 -7.56 -4.16 14.66
C VAL A 181 -7.09 -3.78 13.27
N ALA A 182 -5.93 -4.28 12.87
CA ALA A 182 -5.49 -4.14 11.50
C ALA A 182 -6.59 -4.73 10.60
N PRO A 183 -7.07 -4.00 9.57
CA PRO A 183 -8.09 -4.52 8.68
C PRO A 183 -7.62 -5.84 8.07
N GLU A 184 -8.50 -6.83 7.97
CA GLU A 184 -8.14 -8.13 7.38
C GLU A 184 -7.60 -7.95 5.96
N PRO A 185 -6.50 -8.63 5.59
CA PRO A 185 -5.92 -8.55 4.24
C PRO A 185 -6.97 -8.87 3.16
N LEU A 186 -7.02 -8.05 2.11
CA LEU A 186 -7.96 -8.30 1.01
C LEU A 186 -7.55 -9.56 0.24
N ARG A 187 -8.55 -10.30 -0.22
CA ARG A 187 -8.38 -11.45 -1.10
C ARG A 187 -9.02 -11.17 -2.46
N PRO A 188 -8.41 -11.59 -3.57
CA PRO A 188 -9.03 -11.53 -4.87
C PRO A 188 -10.24 -12.48 -4.97
N SER A 189 -11.19 -12.13 -5.82
CA SER A 189 -12.25 -13.03 -6.29
C SER A 189 -11.81 -13.76 -7.56
N GLU A 190 -12.54 -14.81 -7.95
CA GLU A 190 -12.27 -15.54 -9.19
C GLU A 190 -12.33 -14.62 -10.43
N ASP A 191 -13.26 -13.66 -10.42
CA ASP A 191 -13.38 -12.65 -11.49
C ASP A 191 -12.13 -11.78 -11.65
N ASP A 192 -11.37 -11.53 -10.56
CA ASP A 192 -10.17 -10.68 -10.61
C ASP A 192 -9.03 -11.33 -11.43
N GLU A 193 -9.08 -12.63 -11.73
CA GLU A 193 -8.05 -13.35 -12.51
C GLU A 193 -8.37 -13.45 -13.99
N LEU A 194 -9.63 -13.24 -14.35
CA LEU A 194 -10.09 -13.23 -15.73
C LEU A 194 -9.78 -11.89 -16.39
N ALA A 195 -9.85 -11.86 -17.72
CA ALA A 195 -9.66 -10.63 -18.49
C ALA A 195 -10.78 -9.62 -18.21
N HIS A 196 -10.40 -8.36 -18.00
CA HIS A 196 -11.34 -7.27 -17.74
C HIS A 196 -11.69 -6.46 -18.99
N ALA A 197 -12.86 -5.82 -18.96
CA ALA A 197 -13.23 -4.86 -20.00
C ALA A 197 -12.36 -3.58 -19.89
N PRO A 198 -11.72 -3.14 -20.99
CA PRO A 198 -10.91 -1.93 -20.97
C PRO A 198 -11.76 -0.67 -20.82
N THR A 199 -11.22 0.31 -20.11
CA THR A 199 -11.74 1.69 -20.13
C THR A 199 -11.12 2.49 -21.28
N ASP A 200 -11.63 3.69 -21.57
CA ASP A 200 -11.09 4.56 -22.63
C ASP A 200 -9.74 5.25 -22.28
N GLU A 201 -9.20 5.01 -21.08
CA GLU A 201 -7.93 5.59 -20.63
C GLU A 201 -6.74 5.12 -21.49
N PRO A 202 -5.90 6.01 -22.07
CA PRO A 202 -4.89 5.62 -23.06
C PRO A 202 -3.86 4.57 -22.61
N LEU A 203 -3.56 4.54 -21.31
CA LEU A 203 -2.60 3.63 -20.68
C LEU A 203 -3.29 2.48 -19.91
N TRP A 204 -4.56 2.20 -20.20
CA TRP A 204 -5.21 1.01 -19.67
C TRP A 204 -4.48 -0.25 -20.18
N SER A 205 -4.08 -1.11 -19.26
CA SER A 205 -3.41 -2.37 -19.52
C SER A 205 -4.01 -3.48 -18.67
N GLU A 206 -4.30 -4.61 -19.30
CA GLU A 206 -4.41 -5.91 -18.64
C GLU A 206 -2.99 -6.51 -18.59
N SER A 207 -2.61 -7.22 -17.53
CA SER A 207 -1.26 -7.78 -17.44
C SER A 207 -1.22 -9.00 -16.55
N TRP A 208 -0.94 -10.17 -17.14
CA TRP A 208 -0.63 -11.40 -16.41
C TRP A 208 0.87 -11.62 -16.34
N TYR A 209 1.36 -11.96 -15.16
CA TYR A 209 2.76 -12.25 -14.90
C TYR A 209 2.92 -13.55 -14.12
N ALA A 210 3.99 -14.29 -14.43
CA ALA A 210 4.40 -15.45 -13.64
C ALA A 210 5.91 -15.67 -13.71
N ASP A 211 6.50 -16.17 -12.64
CA ASP A 211 7.93 -16.48 -12.56
C ASP A 211 8.24 -17.79 -11.85
N PHE A 212 9.46 -18.28 -12.02
CA PHE A 212 9.94 -19.47 -11.34
C PHE A 212 11.45 -19.42 -11.11
N VAL A 213 11.92 -20.15 -10.10
CA VAL A 213 13.34 -20.35 -9.79
C VAL A 213 13.60 -21.79 -9.40
N ASP A 214 14.44 -22.47 -10.17
CA ASP A 214 15.11 -23.70 -9.77
C ASP A 214 16.56 -23.39 -9.38
N ALA A 215 16.77 -23.17 -8.09
CA ALA A 215 18.09 -22.85 -7.55
C ALA A 215 19.09 -24.01 -7.70
N ALA A 216 18.62 -25.26 -7.69
CA ALA A 216 19.47 -26.44 -7.80
C ALA A 216 20.03 -26.59 -9.23
N GLN A 217 19.23 -26.23 -10.23
CA GLN A 217 19.66 -26.16 -11.63
C GLN A 217 20.33 -24.83 -11.99
N GLY A 218 20.26 -23.82 -11.10
CA GLY A 218 20.75 -22.47 -11.39
C GLY A 218 19.97 -21.82 -12.53
N PHE A 219 18.67 -22.08 -12.61
CA PHE A 219 17.83 -21.71 -13.75
C PHE A 219 16.54 -21.05 -13.27
N GLY A 220 16.20 -19.91 -13.85
CA GLY A 220 14.96 -19.22 -13.56
C GLY A 220 14.39 -18.60 -14.82
N GLY A 221 13.11 -18.28 -14.76
CA GLY A 221 12.47 -17.52 -15.83
C GLY A 221 11.29 -16.73 -15.32
N TRP A 222 10.87 -15.77 -16.14
CA TRP A 222 9.65 -15.02 -15.93
C TRP A 222 8.95 -14.73 -17.26
N PHE A 223 7.65 -14.51 -17.13
CA PHE A 223 6.73 -14.34 -18.24
C PHE A 223 5.78 -13.18 -17.94
N ARG A 224 5.47 -12.38 -18.96
CA ARG A 224 4.43 -11.37 -18.90
C ARG A 224 3.72 -11.23 -20.25
N ILE A 225 2.40 -11.19 -20.20
CA ILE A 225 1.54 -10.72 -21.30
C ILE A 225 0.82 -9.49 -20.81
N GLY A 226 1.07 -8.36 -21.49
CA GLY A 226 0.37 -7.10 -21.24
C GLY A 226 -0.53 -6.72 -22.42
N LEU A 227 -1.85 -6.66 -22.24
CA LEU A 227 -2.77 -6.20 -23.28
C LEU A 227 -2.99 -4.69 -23.11
N VAL A 228 -2.40 -3.89 -24.00
CA VAL A 228 -2.53 -2.43 -24.01
C VAL A 228 -3.65 -2.05 -24.98
N ALA A 229 -4.89 -2.25 -24.53
CA ALA A 229 -6.08 -2.26 -25.38
C ALA A 229 -6.21 -1.00 -26.26
N ASN A 230 -5.99 0.18 -25.70
CA ASN A 230 -6.14 1.46 -26.41
C ASN A 230 -4.98 1.77 -27.35
N GLN A 231 -3.87 1.04 -27.26
CA GLN A 231 -2.78 1.05 -28.25
C GLN A 231 -2.90 -0.10 -29.26
N ARG A 232 -3.91 -0.97 -29.11
CA ARG A 232 -4.17 -2.14 -29.96
C ARG A 232 -2.98 -3.11 -30.07
N ALA A 233 -2.20 -3.21 -29.00
CA ALA A 233 -1.00 -4.04 -28.93
C ALA A 233 -1.02 -4.96 -27.70
N ALA A 234 -0.36 -6.10 -27.83
CA ALA A 234 -0.01 -7.01 -26.76
C ALA A 234 1.51 -7.02 -26.58
N TRP A 235 1.96 -6.93 -25.34
CA TRP A 235 3.36 -6.92 -24.94
C TRP A 235 3.73 -8.29 -24.41
N VAL A 236 4.55 -9.01 -25.16
CA VAL A 236 5.08 -10.33 -24.84
C VAL A 236 6.48 -10.18 -24.29
N GLN A 237 6.68 -10.67 -23.06
CA GLN A 237 7.99 -10.79 -22.44
C GLN A 237 8.14 -12.19 -21.86
N VAL A 238 9.02 -12.99 -22.42
CA VAL A 238 9.41 -14.30 -21.87
C VAL A 238 10.91 -14.34 -21.74
N LEU A 239 11.43 -14.44 -20.51
CA LEU A 239 12.86 -14.43 -20.28
C LEU A 239 13.31 -15.59 -19.41
N LEU A 240 14.48 -16.14 -19.72
CA LEU A 240 15.14 -17.22 -18.99
C LEU A 240 16.59 -16.83 -18.71
N CYS A 241 17.09 -17.11 -17.50
CA CYS A 241 18.47 -16.81 -17.15
C CYS A 241 18.99 -17.69 -16.00
N GLY A 242 20.29 -17.57 -15.74
CA GLY A 242 21.02 -18.27 -14.69
C GLY A 242 22.42 -17.66 -14.51
N PRO A 243 23.13 -17.94 -13.41
CA PRO A 243 24.43 -17.35 -13.12
C PRO A 243 25.47 -17.66 -14.20
N ASP A 244 25.41 -18.86 -14.77
CA ASP A 244 26.35 -19.34 -15.79
C ASP A 244 25.67 -19.55 -17.15
N LEU A 245 24.53 -18.90 -17.38
CA LEU A 245 23.72 -19.06 -18.59
C LEU A 245 23.54 -17.71 -19.29
N PRO A 246 23.60 -17.67 -20.64
CA PRO A 246 23.16 -16.49 -21.35
C PRO A 246 21.67 -16.24 -21.08
N THR A 247 21.28 -14.98 -21.07
CA THR A 247 19.87 -14.60 -20.95
C THR A 247 19.17 -14.86 -22.28
N VAL A 248 18.09 -15.63 -22.25
CA VAL A 248 17.21 -15.82 -23.40
C VAL A 248 16.02 -14.90 -23.23
N ALA A 249 15.67 -14.15 -24.27
CA ALA A 249 14.54 -13.24 -24.26
C ALA A 249 13.69 -13.39 -25.53
N VAL A 250 12.38 -13.53 -25.34
CA VAL A 250 11.35 -13.38 -26.36
C VAL A 250 10.61 -12.09 -25.99
N LEU A 251 10.93 -11.00 -26.71
CA LEU A 251 10.40 -9.67 -26.48
C LEU A 251 9.69 -9.20 -27.75
N ASP A 252 8.41 -8.92 -27.65
CA ASP A 252 7.63 -8.34 -28.74
C ASP A 252 6.57 -7.40 -28.15
N TYR A 253 6.65 -6.11 -28.48
CA TYR A 253 5.76 -5.06 -27.97
C TYR A 253 4.73 -4.62 -29.02
N GLU A 254 4.76 -5.23 -30.21
CA GLU A 254 3.93 -4.87 -31.37
C GLU A 254 2.98 -6.00 -31.80
N VAL A 255 2.86 -7.06 -30.99
CA VAL A 255 1.91 -8.15 -31.26
C VAL A 255 0.50 -7.55 -31.36
N PRO A 256 -0.26 -7.80 -32.44
CA PRO A 256 -1.62 -7.30 -32.54
C PRO A 256 -2.47 -7.78 -31.37
N LEU A 257 -3.32 -6.89 -30.84
CA LEU A 257 -4.26 -7.24 -29.77
C LEU A 257 -5.11 -8.46 -30.19
N PRO A 258 -5.07 -9.59 -29.45
CA PRO A 258 -5.79 -10.80 -29.83
C PRO A 258 -7.30 -10.67 -29.55
N GLU A 259 -8.11 -11.43 -30.30
CA GLU A 259 -9.55 -11.55 -30.02
C GLU A 259 -9.83 -12.36 -28.74
N ASP A 260 -9.02 -13.40 -28.52
CA ASP A 260 -9.01 -14.18 -27.29
C ASP A 260 -7.79 -13.78 -26.45
N PRO A 261 -7.97 -13.17 -25.25
CA PRO A 261 -6.85 -12.71 -24.44
C PRO A 261 -5.91 -13.83 -24.00
N TRP A 262 -6.32 -15.10 -24.09
CA TRP A 262 -5.58 -16.27 -23.63
C TRP A 262 -4.65 -16.88 -24.70
N VAL A 263 -4.70 -16.41 -25.94
CA VAL A 263 -3.94 -16.97 -27.07
C VAL A 263 -3.31 -15.88 -27.92
N LEU A 264 -2.00 -15.98 -28.14
CA LEU A 264 -1.25 -15.11 -29.05
C LEU A 264 -0.53 -15.96 -30.09
N SER A 265 -0.70 -15.61 -31.36
CA SER A 265 -0.06 -16.31 -32.47
C SER A 265 0.44 -15.33 -33.51
N THR A 266 1.74 -15.44 -33.82
CA THR A 266 2.42 -14.75 -34.92
C THR A 266 3.31 -15.76 -35.65
N ASP A 267 4.00 -15.33 -36.72
CA ASP A 267 4.98 -16.17 -37.40
C ASP A 267 6.19 -16.55 -36.50
N ALA A 268 6.44 -15.77 -35.44
CA ALA A 268 7.60 -15.93 -34.56
C ALA A 268 7.27 -16.57 -33.21
N LEU A 269 6.01 -16.55 -32.78
CA LEU A 269 5.58 -17.09 -31.48
C LEU A 269 4.16 -17.67 -31.50
N GLU A 270 3.97 -18.73 -30.73
CA GLU A 270 2.68 -19.29 -30.31
C GLU A 270 2.68 -19.33 -28.79
N ILE A 271 1.76 -18.61 -28.16
CA ILE A 271 1.61 -18.55 -26.71
C ILE A 271 0.15 -18.85 -26.36
N ALA A 272 -0.05 -19.77 -25.42
CA ALA A 272 -1.33 -19.95 -24.76
C ALA A 272 -1.12 -19.89 -23.26
N HIS A 273 -2.04 -19.24 -22.55
CA HIS A 273 -2.04 -19.20 -21.09
C HIS A 273 -3.47 -19.32 -20.57
N SER A 274 -3.65 -19.87 -19.37
CA SER A 274 -4.98 -20.07 -18.81
C SER A 274 -4.99 -20.07 -17.30
N ALA A 275 -6.12 -19.59 -16.76
CA ALA A 275 -6.50 -19.70 -15.35
C ALA A 275 -7.71 -20.66 -15.20
N ASP A 276 -7.57 -21.90 -15.69
CA ASP A 276 -8.69 -22.87 -15.78
C ASP A 276 -9.36 -23.15 -14.44
N VAL A 277 -8.61 -23.07 -13.34
CA VAL A 277 -9.12 -23.10 -11.98
C VAL A 277 -8.66 -21.83 -11.27
N PRO A 278 -9.49 -20.76 -11.28
CA PRO A 278 -9.13 -19.48 -10.72
C PRO A 278 -8.63 -19.61 -9.27
N LEU A 279 -7.60 -18.84 -8.99
CA LEU A 279 -6.86 -18.61 -7.77
C LEU A 279 -6.13 -19.86 -7.29
N ARG A 280 -6.12 -20.94 -8.09
CA ARG A 280 -5.50 -22.23 -7.75
C ARG A 280 -4.43 -22.67 -8.72
N THR A 281 -4.68 -22.58 -10.02
CA THR A 281 -3.73 -23.06 -11.03
C THR A 281 -3.67 -22.13 -12.23
N TYR A 282 -2.46 -21.86 -12.71
CA TYR A 282 -2.21 -21.07 -13.91
C TYR A 282 -1.26 -21.81 -14.83
N ARG A 283 -1.56 -21.86 -16.13
CA ARG A 283 -0.77 -22.60 -17.12
C ARG A 283 -0.21 -21.65 -18.16
N VAL A 284 1.02 -21.91 -18.61
CA VAL A 284 1.65 -21.21 -19.72
C VAL A 284 2.29 -22.22 -20.67
N ASP A 285 1.95 -22.09 -21.94
CA ASP A 285 2.52 -22.77 -23.10
C ASP A 285 3.16 -21.72 -24.02
N VAL A 286 4.45 -21.88 -24.31
CA VAL A 286 5.18 -21.02 -25.25
C VAL A 286 5.93 -21.89 -26.24
N ARG A 287 5.86 -21.49 -27.52
CA ARG A 287 6.78 -21.88 -28.57
C ARG A 287 7.18 -20.62 -29.31
N ALA A 288 8.45 -20.24 -29.25
CA ALA A 288 8.88 -18.98 -29.83
C ALA A 288 10.33 -19.03 -30.32
N ARG A 289 10.65 -18.11 -31.24
CA ARG A 289 12.03 -17.77 -31.57
C ARG A 289 12.42 -16.50 -30.83
N GLY A 290 13.33 -16.63 -29.89
CA GLY A 290 13.88 -15.51 -29.11
C GLY A 290 15.31 -15.16 -29.51
N GLN A 291 15.96 -14.41 -28.63
CA GLN A 291 17.37 -14.04 -28.73
C GLN A 291 18.12 -14.40 -27.44
N SER A 292 19.35 -14.87 -27.59
CA SER A 292 20.27 -15.23 -26.51
C SER A 292 21.35 -14.17 -26.37
N TYR A 293 21.60 -13.76 -25.14
CA TYR A 293 22.50 -12.66 -24.78
C TYR A 293 23.54 -13.14 -23.77
N ALA A 294 24.82 -13.12 -24.17
CA ALA A 294 25.93 -13.40 -23.25
C ALA A 294 26.11 -12.28 -22.22
N ASP A 295 25.89 -11.03 -22.63
CA ASP A 295 25.76 -9.87 -21.75
C ASP A 295 24.28 -9.49 -21.61
N PRO A 296 23.63 -9.72 -20.46
CA PRO A 296 22.22 -9.37 -20.27
C PRO A 296 21.94 -7.88 -20.40
N SER A 297 22.92 -7.01 -20.14
CA SER A 297 22.72 -5.55 -20.25
C SER A 297 22.62 -5.07 -21.70
N ALA A 298 22.96 -5.91 -22.68
CA ALA A 298 22.72 -5.64 -24.10
C ALA A 298 21.23 -5.41 -24.40
N ILE A 299 20.33 -6.07 -23.66
CA ILE A 299 18.87 -5.88 -23.78
C ILE A 299 18.48 -4.43 -23.41
N LEU A 300 19.07 -3.88 -22.34
CA LEU A 300 18.83 -2.49 -21.92
C LEU A 300 19.36 -1.45 -22.93
N ARG A 301 20.33 -1.84 -23.77
CA ARG A 301 20.88 -0.99 -24.83
C ARG A 301 20.19 -1.17 -26.18
N GLY A 302 19.19 -2.06 -26.27
CA GLY A 302 18.52 -2.39 -27.53
C GLY A 302 19.43 -3.10 -28.54
N GLU A 303 20.49 -3.76 -28.07
CA GLU A 303 21.41 -4.51 -28.93
C GLU A 303 20.79 -5.84 -29.35
N PRO A 304 21.07 -6.35 -30.57
CA PRO A 304 20.58 -7.65 -31.01
C PRO A 304 21.33 -8.80 -30.34
N GLY A 305 20.62 -9.86 -29.97
CA GLY A 305 21.19 -11.12 -29.50
C GLY A 305 21.35 -12.16 -30.60
N THR A 306 21.72 -13.39 -30.22
CA THR A 306 21.83 -14.53 -31.15
C THR A 306 20.50 -15.29 -31.20
N PRO A 307 19.93 -15.61 -32.38
CA PRO A 307 18.67 -16.35 -32.47
C PRO A 307 18.68 -17.68 -31.71
N VAL A 308 17.58 -17.98 -31.03
CA VAL A 308 17.39 -19.20 -30.23
C VAL A 308 15.94 -19.66 -30.32
N ASP A 309 15.72 -20.95 -30.51
CA ASP A 309 14.37 -21.53 -30.43
C ASP A 309 14.11 -21.98 -29.00
N MET A 310 12.92 -21.68 -28.47
CA MET A 310 12.57 -22.05 -27.10
C MET A 310 11.13 -22.52 -26.97
N THR A 311 10.93 -23.45 -26.04
CA THR A 311 9.60 -23.89 -25.61
C THR A 311 9.49 -23.87 -24.10
N MET A 312 8.30 -23.55 -23.60
CA MET A 312 7.99 -23.55 -22.17
C MET A 312 6.60 -24.16 -21.99
N ASN A 313 6.50 -25.16 -21.11
CA ASN A 313 5.24 -25.75 -20.70
C ASN A 313 5.27 -25.83 -19.18
N LEU A 314 4.62 -24.88 -18.51
CA LEU A 314 4.68 -24.75 -17.06
C LEU A 314 3.29 -24.56 -16.46
N VAL A 315 3.14 -25.06 -15.24
CA VAL A 315 1.95 -24.90 -14.41
C VAL A 315 2.37 -24.38 -13.05
N TRP A 316 1.75 -23.28 -12.63
CA TRP A 316 1.85 -22.67 -11.31
C TRP A 316 0.66 -23.13 -10.49
N ALA A 317 0.92 -23.76 -9.35
CA ALA A 317 -0.08 -24.13 -8.35
C ALA A 317 0.05 -23.22 -7.13
N THR A 318 -1.04 -22.59 -6.71
CA THR A 318 -1.08 -21.69 -5.55
C THR A 318 -0.57 -22.37 -4.29
N ASP A 319 0.43 -21.76 -3.67
CA ASP A 319 1.09 -22.23 -2.46
C ASP A 319 1.10 -21.13 -1.39
N GLY A 320 -0.07 -20.63 -1.02
CA GLY A 320 -0.23 -19.59 0.00
C GLY A 320 -1.59 -18.95 -0.03
N ALA A 321 -1.73 -17.79 0.62
CA ALA A 321 -2.92 -16.96 0.59
C ALA A 321 -2.83 -15.93 -0.55
N PRO A 322 -3.77 -15.93 -1.51
CA PRO A 322 -3.87 -14.85 -2.49
C PRO A 322 -4.05 -13.49 -1.82
N TYR A 323 -3.24 -12.51 -2.23
CA TYR A 323 -3.18 -11.18 -1.62
C TYR A 323 -3.60 -10.11 -2.62
N LYS A 324 -4.68 -9.38 -2.33
CA LYS A 324 -5.17 -8.27 -3.18
C LYS A 324 -4.71 -6.93 -2.62
N TYR A 325 -4.22 -6.06 -3.50
CA TYR A 325 -3.83 -4.71 -3.12
C TYR A 325 -5.06 -3.85 -2.78
N ARG A 326 -4.90 -2.95 -1.81
CA ARG A 326 -5.96 -1.99 -1.45
C ARG A 326 -5.98 -0.74 -2.34
N VAL A 327 -4.83 -0.36 -2.88
CA VAL A 327 -4.62 0.95 -3.54
C VAL A 327 -4.68 0.90 -5.06
N THR A 328 -4.54 -0.29 -5.64
CA THR A 328 -4.58 -0.50 -7.09
C THR A 328 -5.13 -1.87 -7.42
N THR A 329 -5.71 -2.00 -8.61
CA THR A 329 -6.33 -3.22 -9.15
C THR A 329 -5.27 -4.24 -9.54
N ARG A 330 -4.80 -5.00 -8.55
CA ARG A 330 -3.87 -6.12 -8.73
C ARG A 330 -3.93 -7.10 -7.55
N TYR A 331 -3.40 -8.30 -7.77
CA TYR A 331 -3.13 -9.27 -6.71
C TYR A 331 -1.79 -9.97 -6.90
N GLU A 332 -1.36 -10.68 -5.86
CA GLU A 332 -0.12 -11.45 -5.75
C GLU A 332 -0.40 -12.84 -5.19
N ILE A 333 0.19 -13.88 -5.79
CA ILE A 333 -0.01 -15.28 -5.36
C ILE A 333 1.31 -16.07 -5.41
N PRO A 334 1.81 -16.54 -4.25
CA PRO A 334 2.95 -17.46 -4.21
C PRO A 334 2.54 -18.83 -4.74
N CYS A 335 3.44 -19.49 -5.45
CA CYS A 335 3.17 -20.71 -6.18
C CYS A 335 4.33 -21.71 -6.09
N THR A 336 3.99 -22.98 -6.33
CA THR A 336 4.94 -23.99 -6.79
C THR A 336 4.78 -24.20 -8.29
N VAL A 337 5.89 -24.49 -8.98
CA VAL A 337 5.92 -24.56 -10.44
C VAL A 337 6.43 -25.91 -10.90
N THR A 338 5.72 -26.52 -11.84
CA THR A 338 6.09 -27.81 -12.44
C THR A 338 5.96 -27.76 -13.95
N GLY A 339 6.85 -28.47 -14.64
CA GLY A 339 6.78 -28.63 -16.10
C GLY A 339 8.17 -28.66 -16.73
N THR A 340 8.28 -28.12 -17.95
CA THR A 340 9.51 -28.22 -18.75
C THR A 340 9.79 -26.96 -19.55
N VAL A 341 11.07 -26.66 -19.73
CA VAL A 341 11.56 -25.61 -20.61
C VAL A 341 12.65 -26.19 -21.49
N THR A 342 12.60 -25.89 -22.78
CA THR A 342 13.65 -26.25 -23.74
C THR A 342 14.21 -24.99 -24.38
N VAL A 343 15.54 -24.89 -24.48
CA VAL A 343 16.25 -23.82 -25.17
C VAL A 343 17.24 -24.47 -26.12
N ASN A 344 16.99 -24.39 -27.43
CA ASN A 344 17.63 -25.22 -28.45
C ASN A 344 17.64 -26.71 -28.03
N ASP A 345 18.82 -27.28 -27.75
CA ASP A 345 18.99 -28.67 -27.34
C ASP A 345 19.01 -28.88 -25.81
N LYS A 346 19.00 -27.78 -25.02
CA LYS A 346 19.02 -27.86 -23.55
C LYS A 346 17.62 -28.01 -23.00
N PHE A 347 17.43 -29.00 -22.14
CA PHE A 347 16.16 -29.32 -21.51
C PHE A 347 16.25 -29.14 -19.99
N TYR A 348 15.26 -28.45 -19.42
CA TYR A 348 15.10 -28.23 -17.99
C TYR A 348 13.75 -28.80 -17.55
N ARG A 349 13.74 -29.51 -16.42
CA ARG A 349 12.52 -30.02 -15.79
C ARG A 349 12.33 -29.38 -14.45
N MET A 350 11.17 -28.80 -14.22
CA MET A 350 10.80 -28.13 -12.98
C MET A 350 9.91 -29.09 -12.22
N ASP A 351 10.25 -29.33 -10.95
CA ASP A 351 9.52 -30.22 -10.06
C ASP A 351 9.21 -29.48 -8.77
N SER A 352 8.00 -28.90 -8.70
CA SER A 352 7.51 -28.13 -7.56
C SER A 352 8.49 -27.05 -7.07
N VAL A 353 9.09 -26.29 -8.00
CA VAL A 353 10.05 -25.24 -7.68
C VAL A 353 9.35 -23.95 -7.26
N ALA A 354 10.07 -23.02 -6.62
CA ALA A 354 9.50 -21.76 -6.16
C ALA A 354 9.06 -20.87 -7.34
N GLY A 355 7.95 -20.17 -7.19
CA GLY A 355 7.51 -19.17 -8.17
C GLY A 355 6.39 -18.27 -7.65
N GLN A 356 6.13 -17.21 -8.39
CA GLN A 356 5.07 -16.25 -8.12
C GLN A 356 4.18 -16.09 -9.36
N ARG A 357 2.94 -15.67 -9.15
CA ARG A 357 2.13 -15.07 -10.21
C ARG A 357 1.41 -13.82 -9.73
N ASP A 358 1.28 -12.86 -10.63
CA ASP A 358 0.54 -11.63 -10.41
C ASP A 358 -0.41 -11.37 -11.58
N HIS A 359 -1.50 -10.66 -11.27
CA HIS A 359 -2.40 -10.13 -12.28
C HIS A 359 -2.74 -8.70 -11.91
N SER A 360 -2.72 -7.82 -12.91
CA SER A 360 -2.98 -6.41 -12.72
C SER A 360 -3.75 -5.85 -13.91
N TRP A 361 -4.75 -5.01 -13.65
CA TRP A 361 -5.58 -4.38 -14.68
C TRP A 361 -5.79 -2.89 -14.40
N GLY A 362 -6.13 -2.10 -15.41
CA GLY A 362 -6.34 -0.66 -15.27
C GLY A 362 -5.18 0.19 -15.79
N VAL A 363 -5.16 1.48 -15.44
CA VAL A 363 -4.14 2.43 -15.91
C VAL A 363 -2.76 2.05 -15.36
N ARG A 364 -1.78 1.91 -16.26
CA ARG A 364 -0.38 1.59 -15.93
C ARG A 364 0.58 2.51 -16.66
N ASP A 365 0.97 3.59 -16.00
CA ASP A 365 2.03 4.48 -16.47
C ASP A 365 3.39 4.06 -15.91
N TRP A 366 4.08 3.20 -16.66
CA TRP A 366 5.40 2.69 -16.30
C TRP A 366 6.48 3.77 -16.25
N TRP A 367 6.22 4.97 -16.79
CA TRP A 367 7.19 6.05 -16.94
C TRP A 367 7.04 7.17 -15.91
N SER A 368 6.08 7.03 -14.99
CA SER A 368 5.70 8.07 -14.04
C SER A 368 6.43 8.00 -12.69
N MET A 369 6.95 6.83 -12.31
CA MET A 369 7.50 6.60 -10.98
C MET A 369 8.51 5.43 -10.97
N ASP A 370 9.45 5.49 -10.03
CA ASP A 370 10.42 4.41 -9.81
C ASP A 370 9.93 3.50 -8.69
N TRP A 371 10.15 2.19 -8.82
CA TRP A 371 9.82 1.24 -7.76
C TRP A 371 10.78 0.05 -7.72
N MET A 372 10.75 -0.66 -6.60
CA MET A 372 11.25 -2.03 -6.49
C MET A 372 10.10 -2.96 -6.15
N TRP A 373 9.98 -4.08 -6.85
CA TRP A 373 9.06 -5.16 -6.55
C TRP A 373 9.85 -6.44 -6.22
N SER A 374 9.33 -7.26 -5.31
CA SER A 374 9.93 -8.54 -4.93
C SER A 374 8.87 -9.61 -4.65
N ALA A 375 9.20 -10.84 -5.00
CA ALA A 375 8.55 -12.05 -4.53
C ALA A 375 9.62 -13.09 -4.19
N LEU A 376 9.73 -13.45 -2.91
CA LEU A 376 10.76 -14.34 -2.39
C LEU A 376 10.10 -15.45 -1.57
N HIS A 377 10.71 -16.63 -1.58
CA HIS A 377 10.19 -17.82 -0.91
C HIS A 377 11.33 -18.46 -0.10
N LEU A 378 11.12 -18.56 1.22
CA LEU A 378 12.09 -19.13 2.16
C LEU A 378 11.91 -20.64 2.27
N GLY A 379 12.99 -21.34 2.61
CA GLY A 379 12.98 -22.80 2.73
C GLY A 379 12.10 -23.38 3.84
N ASP A 380 11.58 -22.54 4.74
CA ASP A 380 10.65 -22.94 5.82
C ASP A 380 9.17 -22.85 5.42
N GLY A 381 8.88 -22.46 4.17
CA GLY A 381 7.52 -22.25 3.67
C GLY A 381 7.01 -20.81 3.87
N THR A 382 7.86 -19.89 4.32
CA THR A 382 7.51 -18.46 4.37
C THR A 382 7.57 -17.86 2.97
N HIS A 383 6.54 -17.09 2.58
CA HIS A 383 6.54 -16.31 1.34
C HIS A 383 6.54 -14.81 1.64
N LEU A 384 7.36 -14.08 0.91
CA LEU A 384 7.60 -12.66 1.08
C LEU A 384 7.22 -11.95 -0.21
N HIS A 385 6.51 -10.85 -0.09
CA HIS A 385 6.24 -9.97 -1.20
C HIS A 385 6.38 -8.53 -0.72
N GLY A 386 7.13 -7.71 -1.46
CA GLY A 386 7.34 -6.31 -1.11
C GLY A 386 7.42 -5.42 -2.35
N LEU A 387 6.71 -4.30 -2.29
CA LEU A 387 6.75 -3.19 -3.24
C LEU A 387 7.19 -1.93 -2.49
N ASP A 388 8.30 -1.35 -2.91
CA ASP A 388 8.81 -0.04 -2.48
C ASP A 388 8.60 0.95 -3.62
N ILE A 389 7.64 1.87 -3.46
CA ILE A 389 7.35 2.92 -4.44
C ILE A 389 8.06 4.22 -4.03
N ASN A 390 8.83 4.80 -4.95
CA ASN A 390 9.43 6.10 -4.77
C ASN A 390 8.67 7.14 -5.61
N ILE A 391 7.84 7.94 -4.93
CA ILE A 391 7.16 9.08 -5.52
C ILE A 391 7.85 10.35 -5.00
N PRO A 392 8.31 11.26 -5.89
CA PRO A 392 8.96 12.49 -5.46
C PRO A 392 8.10 13.28 -4.45
N ASN A 393 8.69 13.64 -3.31
CA ASN A 393 8.07 14.38 -2.20
C ASN A 393 6.99 13.62 -1.42
N VAL A 394 6.87 12.30 -1.58
CA VAL A 394 6.02 11.43 -0.76
C VAL A 394 6.94 10.52 0.08
N PRO A 395 6.66 10.31 1.38
CA PRO A 395 7.38 9.30 2.18
C PRO A 395 7.35 7.93 1.49
N PRO A 396 8.38 7.07 1.67
CA PRO A 396 8.41 5.75 1.06
C PRO A 396 7.14 4.96 1.37
N VAL A 397 6.51 4.43 0.32
CA VAL A 397 5.29 3.63 0.45
C VAL A 397 5.67 2.16 0.27
N GLY A 398 5.60 1.40 1.36
CA GLY A 398 5.74 -0.05 1.37
C GLY A 398 4.38 -0.72 1.24
N ILE A 399 4.23 -1.64 0.28
CA ILE A 399 3.06 -2.50 0.15
C ILE A 399 3.53 -3.94 0.01
N GLY A 400 2.85 -4.89 0.65
CA GLY A 400 3.14 -6.30 0.46
C GLY A 400 2.79 -7.13 1.67
N TYR A 401 3.41 -8.30 1.78
CA TYR A 401 3.15 -9.23 2.88
C TYR A 401 4.38 -10.04 3.30
N ILE A 402 4.31 -10.55 4.54
CA ILE A 402 4.98 -11.76 4.97
C ILE A 402 3.89 -12.81 5.24
N GLN A 403 3.98 -13.96 4.59
CA GLN A 403 3.13 -15.12 4.80
C GLN A 403 3.93 -16.22 5.46
N ASP A 404 3.55 -16.64 6.65
CA ASP A 404 4.17 -17.79 7.31
C ASP A 404 3.73 -19.13 6.68
N SER A 405 4.31 -20.23 7.14
CA SER A 405 3.99 -21.58 6.64
C SER A 405 2.56 -22.05 6.98
N ASP A 406 1.91 -21.41 7.95
CA ASP A 406 0.49 -21.60 8.29
C ASP A 406 -0.44 -20.70 7.45
N ARG A 407 0.13 -19.91 6.52
CA ARG A 407 -0.56 -18.97 5.61
C ARG A 407 -1.18 -17.76 6.32
N ASN A 408 -0.69 -17.41 7.50
CA ASN A 408 -1.06 -16.16 8.15
C ASN A 408 -0.35 -15.01 7.43
N VAL A 409 -1.11 -13.98 7.05
CA VAL A 409 -0.63 -12.83 6.28
C VAL A 409 -0.38 -11.66 7.24
N THR A 410 0.85 -11.15 7.27
CA THR A 410 1.21 -9.86 7.88
C THR A 410 1.41 -8.83 6.77
N GLU A 411 0.52 -7.84 6.66
CA GLU A 411 0.68 -6.76 5.66
C GLU A 411 1.85 -5.85 6.02
N LEU A 412 2.66 -5.49 5.02
CA LEU A 412 3.78 -4.59 5.18
C LEU A 412 3.33 -3.12 5.18
N HIS A 413 4.09 -2.30 5.88
CA HIS A 413 3.97 -0.84 5.89
C HIS A 413 5.24 -0.16 5.36
N THR A 414 6.37 -0.84 5.46
CA THR A 414 7.67 -0.33 5.02
C THR A 414 8.45 -1.44 4.34
N VAL A 415 8.96 -1.12 3.16
CA VAL A 415 9.89 -1.97 2.40
C VAL A 415 11.14 -1.11 2.17
N THR A 416 12.27 -1.55 2.68
CA THR A 416 13.55 -0.84 2.53
C THR A 416 14.46 -1.61 1.60
N ASN A 417 14.92 -0.94 0.55
CA ASN A 417 15.92 -1.45 -0.38
C ASN A 417 16.84 -0.28 -0.80
N PRO A 418 18.15 -0.32 -0.49
CA PRO A 418 19.07 0.77 -0.80
C PRO A 418 19.42 0.92 -2.29
N ARG A 419 18.84 0.13 -3.21
CA ARG A 419 18.92 0.27 -4.67
C ARG A 419 20.36 0.47 -5.19
N SER A 420 21.03 -0.62 -5.53
CA SER A 420 22.41 -0.60 -6.03
C SER A 420 22.48 -1.12 -7.46
N PHE A 421 23.12 -0.38 -8.37
CA PHE A 421 23.23 -0.72 -9.79
C PHE A 421 24.65 -0.54 -10.32
N GLY A 422 25.06 -1.42 -11.22
CA GLY A 422 26.27 -1.27 -12.01
C GLY A 422 26.11 -0.20 -13.10
N ALA A 423 27.22 0.23 -13.69
CA ALA A 423 27.22 1.20 -14.79
C ALA A 423 26.47 0.72 -16.05
N ASN A 424 26.16 -0.57 -16.12
CA ASN A 424 25.39 -1.21 -17.18
C ASN A 424 23.88 -1.32 -16.87
N GLY A 425 23.40 -0.68 -15.81
CA GLY A 425 21.98 -0.66 -15.42
C GLY A 425 21.50 -1.92 -14.69
N LEU A 426 22.37 -2.92 -14.49
CA LEU A 426 22.01 -4.16 -13.80
C LEU A 426 22.14 -4.02 -12.27
N PRO A 427 21.24 -4.65 -11.49
CA PRO A 427 21.27 -4.58 -10.04
C PRO A 427 22.50 -5.28 -9.47
N LEU A 428 23.00 -4.77 -8.36
CA LEU A 428 24.09 -5.37 -7.58
C LEU A 428 23.54 -5.96 -6.28
N LYS A 429 24.40 -6.70 -5.57
CA LYS A 429 24.11 -7.17 -4.21
C LYS A 429 23.60 -6.01 -3.33
N MET A 430 22.56 -6.27 -2.55
CA MET A 430 21.89 -5.27 -1.72
C MET A 430 21.23 -5.90 -0.50
N THR A 431 20.64 -5.06 0.36
CA THR A 431 19.83 -5.52 1.48
C THR A 431 18.34 -5.31 1.22
N LEU A 432 17.51 -6.15 1.84
CA LEU A 432 16.07 -5.99 1.86
C LEU A 432 15.60 -5.95 3.32
N GLY A 433 14.72 -5.01 3.64
CA GLY A 433 14.04 -4.92 4.93
C GLY A 433 12.53 -4.86 4.75
N LEU A 434 11.79 -5.65 5.52
CA LEU A 434 10.33 -5.76 5.49
C LEU A 434 9.77 -5.53 6.91
N ASP A 435 8.90 -4.53 7.04
CA ASP A 435 8.22 -4.19 8.29
C ASP A 435 6.74 -3.89 8.06
N PRO A 436 5.82 -4.31 8.95
CA PRO A 436 6.00 -5.17 10.13
C PRO A 436 6.52 -6.58 9.84
N GLY A 437 7.08 -7.22 10.86
CA GLY A 437 7.64 -8.58 10.80
C GLY A 437 9.15 -8.64 11.03
N GLY A 438 9.83 -7.48 10.99
CA GLY A 438 11.24 -7.35 11.39
C GLY A 438 12.21 -8.19 10.57
N LEU A 439 11.85 -8.52 9.32
CA LEU A 439 12.68 -9.35 8.45
C LEU A 439 13.68 -8.46 7.72
N THR A 440 14.96 -8.76 7.86
CA THR A 440 16.03 -8.16 7.06
C THR A 440 16.90 -9.25 6.47
N GLY A 441 17.49 -9.01 5.30
CA GLY A 441 18.38 -9.98 4.67
C GLY A 441 19.27 -9.38 3.60
N GLU A 442 20.36 -10.09 3.33
CA GLU A 442 21.26 -9.84 2.21
C GLU A 442 20.71 -10.52 0.97
N VAL A 443 20.61 -9.79 -0.13
CA VAL A 443 20.13 -10.26 -1.43
C VAL A 443 21.30 -10.35 -2.39
N ASP A 444 21.56 -11.57 -2.86
CA ASP A 444 22.55 -11.85 -3.88
C ASP A 444 21.89 -12.07 -5.24
N ILE A 445 22.36 -11.35 -6.26
CA ILE A 445 21.85 -11.46 -7.62
C ILE A 445 22.40 -12.72 -8.28
N ARG A 446 21.50 -13.54 -8.83
CA ARG A 446 21.87 -14.87 -9.37
C ARG A 446 21.71 -14.95 -10.89
N GLY A 447 20.74 -14.27 -11.48
CA GLY A 447 20.59 -14.21 -12.93
C GLY A 447 19.79 -12.99 -13.36
N HIS A 448 20.26 -12.30 -14.40
CA HIS A 448 19.62 -11.09 -14.92
C HIS A 448 18.70 -11.42 -16.08
N ALA A 449 17.51 -10.83 -16.11
CA ALA A 449 16.56 -10.92 -17.21
C ALA A 449 15.85 -9.55 -17.34
N PRO A 450 16.58 -8.49 -17.72
CA PRO A 450 16.04 -7.14 -17.79
C PRO A 450 15.23 -6.93 -19.08
N VAL A 451 14.41 -5.87 -19.10
CA VAL A 451 13.78 -5.34 -20.31
C VAL A 451 13.88 -3.82 -20.37
N LEU A 452 13.78 -3.27 -21.58
CA LEU A 452 13.69 -1.84 -21.82
C LEU A 452 12.27 -1.50 -22.24
N LEU A 453 11.61 -0.60 -21.51
CA LEU A 453 10.24 -0.19 -21.81
C LEU A 453 10.23 1.20 -22.42
N THR A 454 9.73 1.31 -23.65
CA THR A 454 9.61 2.58 -24.38
C THR A 454 8.15 3.02 -24.43
N GLY A 455 7.89 4.25 -23.98
CA GLY A 455 6.56 4.83 -23.94
C GLY A 455 6.12 5.47 -25.26
N PRO A 456 4.82 5.76 -25.43
CA PRO A 456 4.28 6.33 -26.65
C PRO A 456 4.89 7.68 -27.05
N GLU A 457 5.41 8.45 -26.08
CA GLU A 457 6.08 9.74 -26.32
C GLU A 457 7.61 9.62 -26.28
N GLY A 458 8.16 8.41 -26.38
CA GLY A 458 9.60 8.15 -26.31
C GLY A 458 10.18 8.21 -24.90
N GLN A 459 9.35 8.14 -23.84
CA GLN A 459 9.86 7.90 -22.49
C GLN A 459 10.56 6.54 -22.44
N VAL A 460 11.61 6.41 -21.62
CA VAL A 460 12.34 5.14 -21.48
C VAL A 460 12.43 4.78 -20.00
N SER A 461 12.08 3.54 -19.68
CA SER A 461 12.34 2.94 -18.37
C SER A 461 13.24 1.71 -18.52
N GLU A 462 14.31 1.68 -17.75
CA GLU A 462 15.09 0.48 -17.52
C GLU A 462 14.36 -0.38 -16.50
N PHE A 463 13.89 -1.53 -16.95
CA PHE A 463 13.19 -2.50 -16.12
C PHE A 463 14.13 -3.65 -15.80
N ALA A 464 15.01 -3.39 -14.84
CA ALA A 464 15.96 -4.40 -14.41
C ALA A 464 15.21 -5.46 -13.60
N ARG A 465 15.39 -6.73 -13.95
CA ARG A 465 14.77 -7.84 -13.23
C ARG A 465 15.76 -8.97 -13.11
N ALA A 466 15.78 -9.61 -11.95
CA ALA A 466 16.72 -10.67 -11.66
C ALA A 466 16.12 -11.66 -10.68
N TRP A 467 16.48 -12.94 -10.83
CA TRP A 467 16.27 -13.89 -9.76
C TRP A 467 17.44 -13.81 -8.78
N VAL A 468 17.11 -13.98 -7.51
CA VAL A 468 17.99 -13.70 -6.39
C VAL A 468 17.94 -14.83 -5.36
N SER A 469 18.97 -14.89 -4.52
CA SER A 469 18.94 -15.59 -3.25
C SER A 469 18.92 -14.58 -2.11
N ILE A 470 18.27 -14.91 -1.00
CA ILE A 470 18.26 -14.11 0.21
C ILE A 470 18.78 -14.90 1.40
N ASP A 471 19.70 -14.31 2.15
CA ASP A 471 20.16 -14.76 3.46
C ASP A 471 19.64 -13.79 4.53
N THR A 472 18.66 -14.23 5.31
CA THR A 472 18.01 -13.39 6.32
C THR A 472 18.84 -13.31 7.60
N ALA A 473 18.71 -12.21 8.33
CA ALA A 473 19.44 -11.96 9.57
C ALA A 473 19.12 -12.97 10.69
N ASP A 474 17.95 -13.64 10.62
CA ASP A 474 17.56 -14.71 11.55
C ASP A 474 18.04 -16.11 11.11
N GLY A 475 18.80 -16.21 10.02
CA GLY A 475 19.46 -17.43 9.56
C GLY A 475 18.65 -18.26 8.57
N ARG A 476 17.48 -17.79 8.11
CA ARG A 476 16.72 -18.44 7.04
C ARG A 476 17.25 -18.04 5.66
N THR A 477 17.07 -18.92 4.69
CA THR A 477 17.49 -18.72 3.30
C THR A 477 16.33 -18.90 2.34
N GLY A 478 16.33 -18.18 1.23
CA GLY A 478 15.31 -18.30 0.21
C GLY A 478 15.74 -17.86 -1.17
N VAL A 479 14.83 -17.97 -2.12
CA VAL A 479 15.02 -17.56 -3.53
C VAL A 479 13.76 -16.90 -4.07
N GLY A 480 13.89 -16.17 -5.16
CA GLY A 480 12.76 -15.61 -5.89
C GLY A 480 13.19 -14.54 -6.86
N TRP A 481 12.28 -13.63 -7.17
CA TRP A 481 12.48 -12.57 -8.16
C TRP A 481 12.41 -11.19 -7.53
N MET A 482 13.26 -10.30 -8.03
CA MET A 482 13.21 -8.88 -7.75
C MET A 482 13.29 -8.08 -9.04
N GLU A 483 12.65 -6.92 -9.01
CA GLU A 483 12.48 -6.01 -10.13
C GLU A 483 12.70 -4.58 -9.68
N TRP A 484 13.25 -3.77 -10.58
CA TRP A 484 13.38 -2.34 -10.43
C TRP A 484 12.94 -1.63 -11.70
N ASN A 485 11.93 -0.76 -11.59
CA ASN A 485 11.59 0.20 -12.63
C ASN A 485 12.35 1.50 -12.40
N ARG A 486 13.15 1.92 -13.40
CA ARG A 486 14.00 3.10 -13.33
C ARG A 486 13.77 3.98 -14.55
N ASN A 487 13.12 5.11 -14.34
CA ASN A 487 12.86 6.05 -15.42
C ASN A 487 14.12 6.83 -15.76
N LEU A 488 14.51 6.78 -17.03
CA LEU A 488 15.62 7.59 -17.53
C LEU A 488 15.11 9.00 -17.83
N ALA A 489 15.84 10.01 -17.36
CA ALA A 489 15.53 11.40 -17.70
C ALA A 489 15.52 11.56 -19.24
N ARG A 490 14.52 12.25 -19.79
CA ARG A 490 14.46 12.56 -21.23
C ARG A 490 15.79 13.20 -21.63
N GLN A 491 16.53 12.56 -22.54
CA GLN A 491 17.65 13.21 -23.21
C GLN A 491 17.04 14.32 -24.08
N THR A 492 17.15 15.57 -23.62
CA THR A 492 16.71 16.77 -24.34
C THR A 492 17.50 17.02 -25.61
#